data_AF-A0A7C9ER57-F1
#
_entry.id   AF-A0A7C9ER57-F1
#
_cell.length_a   1.000
_cell.length_b   1.000
_cell.length_c   1.000
_cell.angle_alpha   90.00
_cell.angle_beta   90.00
_cell.angle_gamma   90.00
#
_symmetry.space_group_name_H-M   'P 1'
#
loop_
_entity.id
_entity.type
_entity.pdbx_description
1 polymer ?
#
loop_
_entity_poly.entity_id
_entity_poly.type
_entity_poly.pdbx_seq_one_letter_code
_entity_poly.pdbx_strand_id
1 'polypeptide(L)'
;IPSLCFGYGIPLYPKVSDPFFIAFAFVFIASRFKGICEDFISGGSIRTWLNAQRVWLLKSVTCTMYATLDCVMDKLGLKETSFIPTNKAGGEEKAKYYQMGKYDFRTSNM
;
A
#
# COMPACT_ATOMS: atom_id res chain seq x y z
N ILE A 1 -15.96 0.12 5.37
CA ILE A 1 -16.89 -0.98 5.75
C ILE A 1 -16.78 -1.30 7.24
N PRO A 2 -15.62 -1.70 7.83
CA PRO A 2 -15.58 -2.09 9.24
C PRO A 2 -15.99 -0.97 10.22
N SER A 3 -15.54 0.27 9.97
CA SER A 3 -15.89 1.44 10.79
C SER A 3 -17.38 1.78 10.74
N LEU A 4 -18.00 1.68 9.55
CA LEU A 4 -19.44 1.90 9.39
C LEU A 4 -20.24 0.82 10.13
N CYS A 5 -19.92 -0.45 9.93
CA CYS A 5 -20.60 -1.56 10.60
C CYS A 5 -20.48 -1.45 12.13
N PHE A 6 -19.31 -1.06 12.65
CA PHE A 6 -19.12 -0.80 14.08
C PHE A 6 -20.03 0.32 14.59
N GLY A 7 -20.10 1.45 13.87
CA GLY A 7 -20.96 2.58 14.25
C GLY A 7 -22.46 2.22 14.25
N TYR A 8 -22.89 1.34 13.34
CA TYR A 8 -24.28 0.88 13.25
C TYR A 8 -24.57 -0.39 14.08
N GLY A 9 -23.59 -0.94 14.80
CA GLY A 9 -23.75 -2.17 15.56
C GLY A 9 -24.04 -3.42 14.70
N ILE A 10 -23.69 -3.38 13.41
CA ILE A 10 -23.93 -4.48 12.48
C ILE A 10 -22.79 -5.49 12.61
N PRO A 11 -23.06 -6.76 12.96
CA PRO A 11 -22.03 -7.78 13.05
C PRO A 11 -21.47 -8.10 11.66
N LEU A 12 -20.18 -7.86 11.46
CA LEU A 12 -19.51 -8.08 10.17
C LEU A 12 -19.16 -9.56 9.92
N TYR A 13 -19.05 -10.35 10.98
CA TYR A 13 -18.60 -11.74 10.94
C TYR A 13 -19.61 -12.66 11.64
N PRO A 14 -19.72 -13.93 11.21
CA PRO A 14 -20.54 -14.91 11.91
C PRO A 14 -20.02 -15.14 13.33
N LYS A 15 -20.94 -15.48 14.25
CA LYS A 15 -20.58 -15.84 15.62
C LYS A 15 -19.79 -17.15 15.60
N VAL A 16 -18.86 -17.33 16.54
CA VAL A 16 -18.06 -18.58 16.64
C VAL A 16 -18.95 -19.80 16.90
N SER A 17 -20.09 -19.61 17.58
CA SER A 17 -21.10 -20.66 17.81
C SER A 17 -21.89 -21.05 16.56
N ASP A 18 -21.82 -20.26 15.49
CA ASP A 18 -22.51 -20.51 14.24
C ASP A 18 -21.71 -21.51 13.38
N PRO A 19 -22.32 -22.61 12.90
CA PRO A 19 -21.68 -23.53 11.95
C PRO A 19 -21.05 -22.84 10.72
N PHE A 20 -21.62 -21.73 10.25
CA PHE A 20 -21.08 -20.97 9.11
C PHE A 20 -19.74 -20.29 9.40
N PHE A 21 -19.35 -20.14 10.67
CA PHE A 21 -18.04 -19.63 11.05
C PHE A 21 -16.89 -20.47 10.49
N ILE A 22 -17.07 -21.79 10.41
CA ILE A 22 -16.04 -22.70 9.88
C ILE A 22 -15.78 -22.39 8.40
N ALA A 23 -16.84 -22.22 7.62
CA ALA A 23 -16.71 -21.86 6.20
C ALA A 23 -16.03 -20.48 6.03
N PHE A 24 -16.41 -19.50 6.85
CA PHE A 24 -15.79 -18.18 6.86
C PHE A 24 -14.28 -18.26 7.18
N ALA A 25 -13.91 -18.97 8.25
CA ALA A 25 -12.51 -19.13 8.67
C ALA A 25 -11.68 -19.84 7.60
N PHE A 26 -12.24 -20.89 6.98
CA PHE A 26 -11.59 -21.63 5.91
C PHE A 26 -11.26 -20.73 4.71
N VAL A 27 -12.25 -19.98 4.21
CA VAL A 27 -12.04 -19.05 3.08
C VAL A 27 -11.03 -17.96 3.44
N PHE A 28 -11.12 -17.42 4.66
CA PHE A 28 -10.18 -16.40 5.14
C PHE A 28 -8.73 -16.90 5.10
N ILE A 29 -8.46 -18.09 5.66
CA ILE A 29 -7.12 -18.67 5.68
C ILE A 29 -6.66 -19.04 4.26
N ALA A 30 -7.52 -19.71 3.49
CA ALA A 30 -7.21 -20.14 2.12
C ALA A 30 -6.82 -18.96 1.22
N SER A 31 -7.51 -17.82 1.34
CA SER A 31 -7.19 -16.60 0.57
C SER A 31 -5.81 -16.01 0.86
N ARG A 32 -5.24 -16.29 2.05
CA ARG A 32 -3.93 -15.79 2.49
C ARG A 32 -2.81 -16.81 2.25
N PHE A 33 -3.16 -18.08 2.14
CA PHE A 33 -2.21 -19.18 2.11
C PHE A 33 -1.15 -19.02 1.01
N LYS A 34 -1.58 -18.66 -0.21
CA LYS A 34 -0.67 -18.45 -1.34
C LYS A 34 0.42 -17.42 -1.03
N GLY A 35 0.03 -16.25 -0.51
CA GLY A 35 0.98 -15.18 -0.21
C GLY A 35 1.94 -15.54 0.93
N ILE A 36 1.46 -16.33 1.91
CA ILE A 36 2.33 -16.87 2.96
C ILE A 36 3.36 -17.82 2.34
N CYS A 37 2.93 -18.79 1.52
CA CYS A 37 3.84 -19.74 0.88
C CYS A 37 4.91 -19.05 0.01
N GLU A 38 4.53 -18.06 -0.79
CA GLU A 38 5.45 -17.29 -1.63
C GLU A 38 6.52 -16.55 -0.80
N ASP A 39 6.12 -15.93 0.31
CA ASP A 39 7.06 -15.24 1.20
C ASP A 39 8.00 -16.21 1.90
N PHE A 40 7.51 -17.38 2.32
CA PHE A 40 8.34 -18.43 2.94
C PHE A 40 9.34 -19.04 1.95
N ILE A 41 8.93 -19.34 0.71
CA ILE A 41 9.82 -19.87 -0.34
C ILE A 41 10.93 -18.85 -0.65
N SER A 42 10.60 -17.57 -0.59
CA SER A 42 11.54 -16.46 -0.80
C SER A 42 12.48 -16.20 0.39
N GLY A 43 12.44 -17.05 1.44
CA GLY A 43 13.25 -16.92 2.65
C GLY A 43 12.77 -15.81 3.61
N GLY A 44 11.55 -15.33 3.43
CA GLY A 44 10.91 -14.33 4.29
C GLY A 44 10.43 -14.92 5.61
N SER A 45 10.38 -14.07 6.65
CA SER A 45 9.77 -14.42 7.93
C SER A 45 8.28 -14.10 7.95
N ILE A 46 7.52 -14.64 8.91
CA ILE A 46 6.11 -14.24 9.16
C ILE A 46 5.99 -12.73 9.34
N ARG A 47 6.98 -12.10 10.00
CA ARG A 47 7.03 -10.65 10.18
C ARG A 47 7.18 -9.91 8.85
N THR A 48 7.95 -10.46 7.93
CA THR A 48 8.11 -9.94 6.56
C THR A 48 6.77 -9.97 5.83
N TRP A 49 6.06 -11.10 5.89
CA TRP A 49 4.72 -11.23 5.30
C TRP A 49 3.70 -10.25 5.87
N LEU A 50 3.63 -10.13 7.20
CA LEU A 50 2.74 -9.16 7.85
C LEU A 50 3.02 -7.71 7.41
N ASN A 51 4.30 -7.36 7.26
CA ASN A 51 4.69 -6.05 6.74
C ASN A 51 4.32 -5.89 5.26
N ALA A 52 4.48 -6.91 4.43
CA ALA A 52 4.06 -6.89 3.03
C ALA A 52 2.54 -6.65 2.91
N GLN A 53 1.74 -7.34 3.73
CA GLN A 53 0.28 -7.12 3.77
C GLN A 53 -0.09 -5.68 4.17
N ARG A 54 0.59 -5.10 5.16
CA ARG A 54 0.37 -3.70 5.57
C ARG A 54 0.71 -2.71 4.44
N VAL A 55 1.85 -2.89 3.80
CA VAL A 55 2.29 -2.03 2.69
C VAL A 55 1.35 -2.16 1.50
N TRP A 56 0.89 -3.38 1.20
CA TRP A 56 -0.08 -3.61 0.14
C TRP A 56 -1.37 -2.85 0.40
N LEU A 57 -1.95 -2.96 1.60
CA LEU A 57 -3.17 -2.23 1.97
C LEU A 57 -2.98 -0.71 1.83
N LEU A 58 -1.86 -0.18 2.31
CA LEU A 58 -1.57 1.25 2.20
C LEU A 58 -1.49 1.71 0.74
N LYS A 59 -0.78 0.95 -0.11
CA LYS A 59 -0.65 1.25 -1.55
C LYS A 59 -2.00 1.21 -2.27
N SER A 60 -2.83 0.21 -1.97
CA SER A 60 -4.16 0.06 -2.58
C SER A 60 -5.09 1.21 -2.24
N VAL A 61 -5.03 1.75 -1.02
CA VAL A 61 -5.88 2.88 -0.60
C VAL A 61 -5.35 4.21 -1.11
N THR A 62 -4.03 4.40 -1.18
CA THR A 62 -3.43 5.69 -1.51
C THR A 62 -3.09 5.80 -2.99
N CYS A 63 -2.04 5.11 -3.43
CA CYS A 63 -1.50 5.17 -4.77
C CYS A 63 -2.55 4.77 -5.82
N THR A 64 -3.21 3.64 -5.63
CA THR A 64 -4.20 3.15 -6.59
C THR A 64 -5.42 4.07 -6.67
N MET A 65 -5.89 4.64 -5.55
CA MET A 65 -7.00 5.60 -5.56
C MET A 65 -6.63 6.87 -6.33
N TYR A 66 -5.44 7.43 -6.08
CA TYR A 66 -4.97 8.63 -6.77
C TYR A 66 -4.78 8.37 -8.27
N ALA A 67 -4.14 7.25 -8.64
CA ALA A 67 -3.94 6.88 -10.04
C ALA A 67 -5.27 6.65 -10.77
N THR A 68 -6.26 6.05 -10.10
CA THR A 68 -7.60 5.85 -10.68
C THR A 68 -8.29 7.19 -10.89
N LEU A 69 -8.21 8.10 -9.90
CA LEU A 69 -8.80 9.43 -10.00
C LEU A 69 -8.15 10.25 -11.11
N ASP A 70 -6.82 10.22 -11.22
CA ASP A 70 -6.08 10.89 -12.29
C ASP A 70 -6.49 10.37 -13.67
N CYS A 71 -6.59 9.05 -13.83
CA CYS A 71 -7.08 8.42 -15.06
C CYS A 71 -8.53 8.82 -15.39
N VAL A 72 -9.42 8.89 -14.40
CA VAL A 72 -10.80 9.35 -14.62
C VAL A 72 -10.84 10.83 -15.05
N MET A 73 -10.04 11.69 -14.42
CA MET A 73 -9.96 13.10 -14.78
C MET A 73 -9.46 13.32 -16.21
N ASP A 74 -8.47 12.52 -16.64
CA ASP A 74 -7.96 12.51 -18.01
C ASP A 74 -9.01 12.05 -19.01
N LYS A 75 -9.72 10.97 -18.71
CA LYS A 75 -10.84 10.49 -19.56
C LYS A 75 -11.99 11.48 -19.68
N LEU A 76 -12.20 12.32 -18.66
CA LEU A 76 -13.20 13.39 -18.67
C LEU A 76 -12.68 14.70 -19.31
N GLY A 77 -11.41 14.76 -19.71
CA GLY A 77 -10.80 15.96 -20.28
C GLY A 77 -10.59 17.10 -19.29
N LEU A 78 -10.62 16.82 -17.98
CA LEU A 78 -10.47 17.82 -16.92
C LEU A 78 -9.01 18.18 -16.65
N LYS A 79 -8.11 17.22 -16.83
CA LYS A 79 -6.67 17.35 -16.58
C LYS A 79 -5.94 16.22 -17.31
N GLU A 80 -4.90 16.54 -18.06
CA GLU A 80 -4.03 15.51 -18.65
C GLU A 80 -3.23 14.77 -17.56
N THR A 81 -3.17 13.44 -17.62
CA THR A 81 -2.29 12.67 -16.72
C THR A 81 -0.83 13.00 -17.03
N SER A 82 -0.12 13.65 -16.11
CA SER A 82 1.32 13.85 -16.19
C SER A 82 2.00 13.27 -14.96
N PHE A 83 2.90 12.31 -15.19
CA PHE A 83 3.73 11.73 -14.16
C PHE A 83 5.19 11.98 -14.51
N ILE A 84 5.73 13.10 -14.00
CA ILE A 84 7.15 13.44 -14.11
C ILE A 84 7.80 13.06 -12.78
N PRO A 85 8.57 11.96 -12.71
CA PRO A 85 9.26 11.59 -11.49
C PRO A 85 10.22 12.70 -11.08
N THR A 86 10.14 13.13 -9.82
CA THR A 86 11.14 14.07 -9.30
C THR A 86 12.49 13.38 -9.25
N ASN A 87 13.49 13.97 -9.90
CA ASN A 87 14.85 13.46 -9.83
C ASN A 87 15.38 13.58 -8.40
N LYS A 88 15.52 12.44 -7.72
CA LYS A 88 16.14 12.34 -6.38
C LYS A 88 17.60 11.89 -6.44
N ALA A 89 18.16 11.63 -7.62
CA ALA A 89 19.58 11.40 -7.76
C ALA A 89 20.31 12.71 -7.44
N GLY A 90 21.00 12.75 -6.30
CA GLY A 90 21.92 13.83 -6.00
C GLY A 90 23.08 13.78 -6.99
N GLY A 91 23.33 14.87 -7.71
CA GLY A 91 24.57 14.99 -8.48
C GLY A 91 25.79 14.78 -7.57
N GLU A 92 26.92 14.39 -8.16
CA GLU A 92 28.15 14.06 -7.41
C GLU A 92 28.54 15.15 -6.39
N GLU A 93 28.25 16.41 -6.70
CA GLU A 93 28.49 17.56 -5.82
C GLU A 93 27.61 17.53 -4.56
N LYS A 94 26.32 17.20 -4.69
CA LYS A 94 25.40 17.05 -3.55
C LYS A 94 25.81 15.86 -2.66
N ALA A 95 26.29 14.78 -3.28
CA ALA A 95 26.82 13.63 -2.55
C ALA A 95 28.08 14.00 -1.73
N LYS A 96 28.99 14.80 -2.31
CA LYS A 96 30.18 15.31 -1.60
C LYS A 96 29.82 16.19 -0.41
N TYR A 97 28.91 17.15 -0.57
CA TYR A 97 28.49 18.01 0.54
C TYR A 97 27.80 17.23 1.66
N TYR A 98 26.96 16.25 1.30
CA TYR A 98 26.32 15.36 2.27
C TYR A 98 27.35 14.58 3.10
N GLN A 99 28.39 14.02 2.47
CA GLN A 99 29.49 13.35 3.19
C GLN A 99 30.27 14.30 4.11
N MET A 100 30.34 15.59 3.78
CA MET A 100 30.95 16.63 4.62
C MET A 100 30.00 17.20 5.69
N GLY A 101 28.77 16.66 5.83
CA GLY A 101 27.76 17.18 6.75
C GLY A 101 27.21 18.57 6.38
N LYS A 102 27.43 19.01 5.13
CA LYS A 102 26.89 20.27 4.60
C LYS A 102 25.64 19.99 3.79
N TYR A 103 24.53 20.59 4.20
CA TYR A 103 23.23 20.44 3.54
C TYR A 103 22.95 21.66 2.67
N ASP A 104 22.80 21.45 1.36
CA ASP A 104 22.32 22.48 0.45
C ASP A 104 20.80 22.35 0.29
N PHE A 105 20.08 23.37 0.75
CA PHE A 105 18.61 23.44 0.69
C PHE A 105 18.09 24.14 -0.57
N ARG A 106 18.97 24.53 -1.50
CA ARG A 106 18.56 25.10 -2.78
C ARG A 106 17.73 24.07 -3.56
N THR A 107 16.58 24.50 -4.04
CA THR A 107 15.71 23.69 -4.89
C THR A 107 16.33 23.60 -6.29
N SER A 108 16.26 22.44 -6.93
CA SER A 108 16.58 22.35 -8.36
C SER A 108 15.58 23.19 -9.16
N ASN A 109 16.05 23.89 -10.20
CA ASN A 109 15.14 24.47 -11.19
C ASN A 109 14.31 23.32 -11.78
N MET A 110 12.98 23.43 -11.67
CA MET A 110 12.03 22.52 -12.30
C MET A 110 12.08 22.64 -13.82
#